data_AF-A0AA35LG89-F1
#
_entry.id   AF-A0AA35LG89-F1
#
_cell.length_a   1.000
_cell.length_b   1.000
_cell.length_c   1.000
_cell.angle_alpha   90.00
_cell.angle_beta   90.00
_cell.angle_gamma   90.00
#
_symmetry.space_group_name_H-M   'P 1'
#
loop_
_entity.id
_entity.type
_entity.pdbx_description
1 polymer ?
#
loop_
_entity_poly.entity_id
_entity_poly.type
_entity_poly.pdbx_seq_one_letter_code
_entity_poly.pdbx_strand_id
1 'polypeptide(L)'
;MKLLIIYFLAAGLMGLGVQVAAQREECVFERLNEKDAQFCRGDLEVLYPDLGDVGCTFIPKCNQYRQQISTEWTSPNIRYHQADEEKKYVLIMVDPDAPSRAKPEYRFWRHWVVVGIRVSSMCVYVITLFMRMHQ
;
A
#
# COMPACT_ATOMS: atom_id res chain seq x y z
N MET A 1 11.73 -55.28 -41.88
CA MET A 1 12.31 -54.52 -40.75
C MET A 1 12.49 -53.03 -41.08
N LYS A 2 11.41 -52.32 -41.43
CA LYS A 2 11.43 -50.86 -41.66
C LYS A 2 10.24 -50.12 -41.00
N LEU A 3 9.39 -50.84 -40.27
CA LEU A 3 8.18 -50.28 -39.66
C LEU A 3 8.28 -50.10 -38.14
N LEU A 4 9.36 -50.58 -37.50
CA LEU A 4 9.56 -50.45 -36.05
C LEU A 4 10.33 -49.18 -35.65
N ILE A 5 10.99 -48.50 -36.59
CA ILE A 5 11.78 -47.28 -36.31
C ILE A 5 10.88 -46.03 -36.25
N ILE A 6 9.69 -46.08 -36.85
CA ILE A 6 8.77 -44.93 -36.90
C ILE A 6 8.07 -44.72 -35.55
N TYR A 7 7.85 -45.78 -34.77
CA TYR A 7 7.22 -45.67 -33.45
C TYR A 7 8.12 -45.02 -32.38
N PHE A 8 9.44 -45.06 -32.54
CA PHE A 8 10.35 -44.38 -31.61
C PHE A 8 10.54 -42.89 -31.92
N LEU A 9 10.22 -42.43 -33.13
CA LEU A 9 10.24 -40.99 -33.45
C LEU A 9 8.95 -40.27 -33.05
N ALA A 10 7.85 -40.99 -32.84
CA ALA A 10 6.57 -40.42 -32.40
C ALA A 10 6.45 -40.29 -30.87
N ALA A 11 7.40 -40.82 -30.09
CA ALA A 11 7.42 -40.74 -28.63
C ALA A 11 8.27 -39.56 -28.09
N GLY A 12 8.72 -38.65 -28.96
CA GLY A 12 9.38 -37.41 -28.58
C GLY A 12 8.42 -36.24 -28.76
N LEU A 13 8.26 -35.42 -27.73
CA LEU A 13 7.48 -34.17 -27.68
C LEU A 13 5.97 -34.30 -27.41
N MET A 14 5.59 -34.98 -26.33
CA MET A 14 4.63 -34.35 -25.42
C MET A 14 5.42 -33.68 -24.30
N GLY A 15 5.98 -32.51 -24.61
CA GLY A 15 6.39 -31.59 -23.57
C GLY A 15 5.15 -31.25 -22.77
N LEU A 16 5.08 -31.72 -21.53
CA LEU A 16 4.24 -31.13 -20.50
C LEU A 16 4.79 -29.73 -20.23
N GLY A 17 4.52 -28.81 -21.14
CA GLY A 17 4.48 -27.40 -20.82
C GLY A 17 3.33 -27.22 -19.85
N VAL A 18 3.60 -27.43 -18.57
CA VAL A 18 2.75 -26.89 -17.52
C VAL A 18 2.89 -25.38 -17.68
N GLN A 19 2.01 -24.78 -18.49
CA GLN A 19 1.76 -23.35 -18.41
C GLN A 19 1.14 -23.15 -17.03
N VAL A 20 1.99 -22.94 -16.03
CA VAL A 20 1.57 -22.19 -14.85
C VAL A 20 1.25 -20.81 -15.41
N ALA A 21 -0.01 -20.62 -15.78
CA ALA A 21 -0.57 -19.29 -15.93
C ALA A 21 -0.48 -18.68 -14.53
N ALA A 22 0.68 -18.08 -14.23
CA ALA A 22 0.76 -17.08 -13.20
C ALA A 22 -0.22 -16.00 -13.67
N GLN A 23 -1.46 -16.08 -13.17
CA GLN A 23 -2.34 -14.93 -13.15
C GLN A 23 -1.58 -13.86 -12.39
N ARG A 24 -0.86 -13.03 -13.14
CA ARG A 24 -0.30 -11.80 -12.62
C ARG A 24 -1.53 -10.92 -12.40
N GLU A 25 -2.15 -11.04 -11.23
CA GLU A 25 -3.18 -10.10 -10.80
C GLU A 25 -2.60 -8.71 -11.00
N GLU A 26 -3.14 -7.98 -11.97
CA GLU A 26 -2.72 -6.63 -12.23
C GLU A 26 -3.03 -5.81 -10.98
N CYS A 27 -2.02 -5.15 -10.44
CA CYS A 27 -2.20 -4.46 -9.17
C CYS A 27 -3.02 -3.19 -9.38
N VAL A 28 -4.25 -3.18 -8.88
CA VAL A 28 -5.15 -2.03 -9.03
C VAL A 28 -4.91 -1.03 -7.89
N PHE A 29 -4.49 0.17 -8.26
CA PHE A 29 -4.36 1.31 -7.36
C PHE A 29 -5.62 2.16 -7.44
N GLU A 30 -6.47 2.04 -6.43
CA GLU A 30 -7.74 2.76 -6.36
C GLU A 30 -7.59 4.03 -5.53
N ARG A 31 -8.01 5.17 -6.06
CA ARG A 31 -8.12 6.43 -5.32
C ARG A 31 -9.30 6.36 -4.34
N LEU A 32 -9.21 7.12 -3.23
CA LEU A 32 -10.33 7.23 -2.32
C LEU A 32 -11.55 7.86 -3.02
N ASN A 33 -12.75 7.38 -2.70
CA ASN A 33 -13.99 7.97 -3.19
C ASN A 33 -14.24 9.37 -2.59
N GLU A 34 -15.20 10.13 -3.10
CA GLU A 34 -15.48 11.51 -2.64
C GLU A 34 -15.68 11.63 -1.12
N LYS A 35 -16.38 10.65 -0.53
CA LYS A 35 -16.64 10.62 0.91
C LYS A 35 -15.35 10.42 1.71
N ASP A 36 -14.42 9.61 1.23
CA ASP A 36 -13.17 9.31 1.91
C ASP A 36 -12.06 10.31 1.53
N ALA A 37 -12.15 10.96 0.38
CA ALA A 37 -11.23 12.01 -0.05
C ALA A 37 -11.25 13.21 0.91
N GLN A 38 -12.28 13.39 1.74
CA GLN A 38 -12.29 14.41 2.80
C GLN A 38 -11.15 14.27 3.83
N PHE A 39 -10.56 13.06 3.93
CA PHE A 39 -9.40 12.77 4.77
C PHE A 39 -8.09 13.25 4.14
N CYS A 40 -8.06 13.42 2.82
CA CYS A 40 -6.94 13.98 2.08
C CYS A 40 -6.93 15.49 2.19
N ARG A 41 -6.00 16.04 2.99
CA ARG A 41 -5.86 17.49 3.17
C ARG A 41 -4.39 17.88 3.17
N GLY A 42 -4.12 19.07 2.63
CA GLY A 42 -2.80 19.71 2.68
C GLY A 42 -1.74 19.05 1.78
N ASP A 43 -2.14 18.25 0.79
CA ASP A 43 -1.20 17.64 -0.18
C ASP A 43 -0.02 16.92 0.49
N LEU A 44 -0.31 16.21 1.59
CA LEU A 44 0.66 15.37 2.30
C LEU A 44 0.95 14.11 1.48
N GLU A 45 2.19 13.94 1.05
CA GLU A 45 2.63 12.72 0.39
C GLU A 45 3.14 11.70 1.42
N VAL A 46 2.75 10.45 1.22
CA VAL A 46 3.14 9.31 2.07
C VAL A 46 3.76 8.26 1.19
N LEU A 47 5.09 8.21 1.19
CA LEU A 47 5.87 7.43 0.23
C LEU A 47 6.35 6.13 0.88
N TYR A 48 5.87 5.00 0.36
CA TYR A 48 6.47 3.69 0.60
C TYR A 48 7.31 3.26 -0.62
N PRO A 49 8.39 2.48 -0.44
CA PRO A 49 9.35 2.18 -1.50
C PRO A 49 8.71 1.65 -2.80
N ASP A 50 7.89 0.61 -2.71
CA ASP A 50 7.32 -0.06 -3.88
C ASP A 50 5.86 0.36 -4.21
N LEU A 51 5.28 1.24 -3.39
CA LEU A 51 3.92 1.77 -3.58
C LEU A 51 3.89 3.21 -4.07
N GLY A 52 4.98 3.97 -3.87
CA GLY A 52 4.96 5.41 -4.08
C GLY A 52 4.03 6.11 -3.10
N ASP A 53 3.34 7.17 -3.56
CA ASP A 53 2.44 7.97 -2.73
C ASP A 53 1.10 7.27 -2.48
N VAL A 54 0.86 6.96 -1.20
CA VAL A 54 -0.37 6.31 -0.72
C VAL A 54 -1.26 7.25 0.11
N GLY A 55 -0.96 8.55 0.17
CA GLY A 55 -1.69 9.49 1.02
C GLY A 55 -3.20 9.55 0.74
N CYS A 56 -3.60 9.23 -0.49
CA CYS A 56 -4.98 9.36 -0.98
C CYS A 56 -5.46 8.17 -1.83
N THR A 57 -4.98 6.97 -1.50
CA THR A 57 -5.35 5.73 -2.19
C THR A 57 -5.67 4.64 -1.18
N PHE A 58 -6.37 3.61 -1.64
CA PHE A 58 -6.44 2.35 -0.90
C PHE A 58 -5.14 1.58 -1.11
N ILE A 59 -4.63 0.96 -0.03
CA ILE A 59 -3.50 0.05 -0.15
C ILE A 59 -3.93 -1.18 -0.99
N PRO A 60 -3.25 -1.51 -2.09
CA PRO A 60 -3.66 -2.60 -2.96
C PRO A 60 -3.59 -3.96 -2.26
N LYS A 61 -4.49 -4.89 -2.64
CA LYS A 61 -4.51 -6.29 -2.13
C LYS A 61 -3.42 -7.17 -2.73
N CYS A 62 -2.90 -6.76 -3.89
CA CYS A 62 -1.80 -7.43 -4.58
C CYS A 62 -0.48 -7.37 -3.75
N ASN A 63 0.49 -8.21 -4.13
CA ASN A 63 1.89 -8.14 -3.67
C ASN A 63 2.12 -8.10 -2.15
N GLN A 64 1.12 -8.46 -1.35
CA GLN A 64 1.20 -8.50 0.11
C GLN A 64 1.62 -7.15 0.76
N TYR A 65 1.38 -6.02 0.09
CA TYR A 65 1.81 -4.71 0.57
C TYR A 65 1.32 -4.38 1.99
N ARG A 66 0.10 -4.79 2.34
CA ARG A 66 -0.44 -4.63 3.70
C ARG A 66 0.43 -5.32 4.75
N GLN A 67 0.90 -6.52 4.43
CA GLN A 67 1.76 -7.29 5.31
C GLN A 67 3.12 -6.63 5.40
N GLN A 68 3.72 -6.26 4.26
CA GLN A 68 5.00 -5.55 4.23
C GLN A 68 4.97 -4.26 5.06
N ILE A 69 3.94 -3.41 4.92
CA ILE A 69 3.72 -2.22 5.76
C ILE A 69 3.67 -2.56 7.25
N SER A 70 3.14 -3.72 7.61
CA SER A 70 2.94 -4.13 9.01
C SER A 70 4.15 -4.85 9.60
N THR A 71 5.01 -5.48 8.79
CA THR A 71 6.06 -6.40 9.27
C THR A 71 7.48 -6.06 8.83
N GLU A 72 7.65 -5.44 7.66
CA GLU A 72 8.97 -5.25 7.03
C GLU A 72 9.31 -3.78 6.83
N TRP A 73 8.38 -3.03 6.21
CA TRP A 73 8.54 -1.61 6.01
C TRP A 73 8.29 -0.89 7.33
N THR A 74 9.25 -0.06 7.71
CA THR A 74 9.18 0.76 8.92
C THR A 74 8.25 1.95 8.67
N SER A 75 8.66 3.16 9.07
CA SER A 75 7.91 4.37 8.77
C SER A 75 8.05 4.78 7.30
N PRO A 76 6.96 5.25 6.65
CA PRO A 76 7.04 5.82 5.31
C PRO A 76 7.88 7.11 5.31
N ASN A 77 8.35 7.50 4.13
CA ASN A 77 8.86 8.85 3.92
C ASN A 77 7.67 9.82 3.76
N ILE A 78 7.73 10.95 4.45
CA ILE A 78 6.64 11.93 4.47
C ILE A 78 7.14 13.22 3.83
N ARG A 79 6.39 13.73 2.84
CA ARG A 79 6.65 15.04 2.24
C ARG A 79 5.44 15.92 2.43
N TYR A 80 5.67 17.11 2.99
CA TYR A 80 4.66 18.12 3.19
C TYR A 80 5.18 19.43 2.61
N HIS A 81 4.79 19.74 1.38
CA HIS A 81 5.31 20.89 0.65
C HIS A 81 4.84 22.25 1.20
N GLN A 82 3.74 22.23 1.95
CA GLN A 82 3.15 23.40 2.60
C GLN A 82 3.65 23.56 4.04
N ALA A 83 4.76 22.89 4.38
CA ALA A 83 5.37 23.00 5.67
C ALA A 83 5.92 24.41 5.89
N ASP A 84 5.53 24.98 7.01
CA ASP A 84 6.00 26.25 7.50
C ASP A 84 7.16 25.98 8.44
N GLU A 85 8.29 26.60 8.15
CA GLU A 85 9.49 26.51 8.97
C GLU A 85 9.17 26.92 10.40
N GLU A 86 8.36 27.97 10.58
CA GLU A 86 8.01 28.50 11.88
C GLU A 86 7.04 27.59 12.66
N LYS A 87 6.80 26.37 12.20
CA LYS A 87 5.88 25.41 12.80
C LYS A 87 6.58 24.13 13.23
N LYS A 88 5.95 23.47 14.19
CA LYS A 88 6.19 22.12 14.66
C LYS A 88 5.01 21.29 14.20
N TYR A 89 5.25 20.05 13.82
CA TYR A 89 4.18 19.17 13.36
C TYR A 89 4.10 17.93 14.24
N VAL A 90 2.88 17.42 14.37
CA VAL A 90 2.57 16.11 14.90
C VAL A 90 1.97 15.32 13.75
N LEU A 91 2.58 14.20 13.40
CA LEU A 91 2.03 13.27 12.43
C LEU A 91 1.35 12.13 13.18
N ILE A 92 0.11 11.84 12.82
CA ILE A 92 -0.66 10.72 13.36
C ILE A 92 -1.17 9.90 12.19
N MET A 93 -0.79 8.62 12.12
CA MET A 93 -1.36 7.66 11.18
C MET A 93 -2.40 6.81 11.90
N VAL A 94 -3.63 6.82 11.41
CA VAL A 94 -4.75 6.06 11.97
C VAL A 94 -5.49 5.24 10.90
N ASP A 95 -6.04 4.09 11.29
CA ASP A 95 -6.98 3.32 10.48
C ASP A 95 -8.42 3.60 10.98
N PRO A 96 -9.28 4.24 10.17
CA PRO A 96 -10.66 4.51 10.53
C PRO A 96 -11.56 3.28 10.45
N ASP A 97 -11.06 2.17 9.91
CA ASP A 97 -11.81 0.99 9.54
C ASP A 97 -11.47 -0.23 10.39
N ALA A 98 -10.65 -0.13 11.44
CA ALA A 98 -10.25 -1.31 12.21
C ALA A 98 -11.43 -1.94 13.01
N PRO A 99 -11.56 -3.29 13.07
CA PRO A 99 -10.77 -4.29 12.32
C PRO A 99 -11.22 -4.49 10.87
N SER A 100 -12.42 -4.03 10.51
CA SER A 100 -12.90 -4.02 9.13
C SER A 100 -13.84 -2.85 8.85
N ARG A 101 -13.85 -2.34 7.62
CA ARG A 101 -14.71 -1.22 7.21
C ARG A 101 -16.20 -1.50 7.41
N ALA A 102 -16.60 -2.76 7.27
CA ALA A 102 -17.97 -3.20 7.51
C ALA A 102 -18.37 -3.15 9.00
N LYS A 103 -17.40 -3.38 9.91
CA LYS A 103 -17.61 -3.40 11.35
C LYS A 103 -16.43 -2.70 12.07
N PRO A 104 -16.34 -1.36 12.02
CA PRO A 104 -15.16 -0.62 12.45
C PRO A 104 -15.19 -0.38 13.98
N GLU A 105 -15.20 -1.44 14.77
CA GLU A 105 -15.35 -1.39 16.24
C GLU A 105 -14.19 -0.70 16.95
N TYR A 106 -12.99 -0.74 16.35
CA TYR A 106 -11.78 -0.16 16.92
C TYR A 106 -11.36 1.15 16.23
N ARG A 107 -12.26 1.78 15.49
CA ARG A 107 -11.99 3.11 14.91
C ARG A 107 -11.76 4.13 16.03
N PHE A 108 -10.75 4.98 16.00
CA PHE A 108 -9.65 5.10 15.03
C PHE A 108 -8.40 4.38 15.56
N TRP A 109 -7.95 3.31 14.90
CA TRP A 109 -6.81 2.54 15.36
C TRP A 109 -5.50 3.27 15.03
N ARG A 110 -4.71 3.56 16.06
CA ARG A 110 -3.50 4.38 15.91
C ARG A 110 -2.29 3.53 15.54
N HIS A 111 -1.84 3.64 14.29
CA HIS A 111 -0.67 2.93 13.79
C HIS A 111 0.65 3.62 14.15
N TRP A 112 0.70 4.95 14.03
CA TRP A 112 1.94 5.68 14.22
C TRP A 112 1.69 7.10 14.75
N VAL A 113 2.58 7.57 15.61
CA VAL A 113 2.61 8.96 16.10
C VAL A 113 4.04 9.46 16.13
N VAL A 114 4.26 10.61 15.51
CA VAL A 114 5.50 11.35 15.61
C VAL A 114 5.17 12.76 16.08
N VAL A 115 5.84 13.23 17.12
CA VAL A 115 5.63 14.55 17.70
C VAL A 115 6.86 15.44 17.49
N GLY A 116 6.64 16.75 17.41
CA GLY A 116 7.72 17.73 17.44
C GLY A 116 8.58 17.76 16.17
N ILE A 117 8.02 17.36 15.03
CA ILE A 117 8.67 17.48 13.71
C ILE A 117 8.93 18.97 13.47
N ARG A 118 10.20 19.37 13.36
CA ARG A 118 10.59 20.77 13.13
C ARG A 118 10.90 20.94 11.65
N VAL A 119 10.39 22.01 11.04
CA VAL A 119 10.75 22.36 9.68
C VAL A 119 11.78 23.48 9.67
N SER A 120 11.71 24.45 10.59
CA SER A 120 12.81 25.30 11.09
C SER A 120 12.17 26.39 11.98
N SER A 121 11.85 26.05 13.24
CA SER A 121 11.37 26.91 14.34
C SER A 121 9.89 27.37 14.52
N MET A 122 9.02 26.50 15.09
CA MET A 122 8.17 26.75 16.31
C MET A 122 6.69 27.24 16.28
N CYS A 123 5.73 26.31 16.07
CA CYS A 123 4.28 26.37 16.47
C CYS A 123 3.55 25.03 16.13
N VAL A 124 2.79 24.35 17.01
CA VAL A 124 2.37 22.93 16.79
C VAL A 124 1.12 22.74 15.90
N TYR A 125 1.20 21.91 14.84
CA TYR A 125 0.11 21.53 13.93
C TYR A 125 -0.04 20.01 13.86
N VAL A 126 -1.28 19.49 13.83
CA VAL A 126 -1.55 18.05 13.72
C VAL A 126 -1.89 17.69 12.28
N ILE A 127 -1.09 16.81 11.70
CA ILE A 127 -1.32 16.17 10.40
C ILE A 127 -1.85 14.76 10.70
N THR A 128 -3.11 14.52 10.35
CA THR A 128 -3.72 13.19 10.48
C THR A 128 -3.76 12.51 9.12
N LEU A 129 -3.07 11.39 9.02
CA LEU A 129 -3.10 10.49 7.88
C LEU A 129 -4.07 9.35 8.18
N PHE A 130 -5.01 9.13 7.28
CA PHE A 130 -5.90 7.98 7.32
C PHE A 130 -5.36 6.91 6.40
N MET A 131 -4.80 5.85 6.98
CA MET A 131 -4.33 4.69 6.20
C MET A 131 -5.42 3.63 6.23
N ARG A 132 -6.08 3.40 5.09
CA ARG A 132 -7.11 2.37 4.98
C ARG A 132 -6.47 1.04 4.59
N MET A 133 -6.24 0.22 5.62
CA MET A 133 -5.68 -1.12 5.47
C MET A 133 -6.75 -2.17 5.14
N HIS A 134 -8.05 -1.88 5.27
CA HIS A 134 -9.10 -2.89 5.07
C HIS A 134 -10.20 -2.36 4.13
N GLN A 135 -10.45 -3.09 3.03
CA GLN A 135 -11.63 -2.96 2.17
C GLN A 135 -12.55 -4.16 2.40
#